data_AF-A0AAN8WKX0-F1
#
_entry.id   AF-A0AAN8WKX0-F1
#
_cell.length_a   1.000
_cell.length_b   1.000
_cell.length_c   1.000
_cell.angle_alpha   90.00
_cell.angle_beta   90.00
_cell.angle_gamma   90.00
#
_symmetry.space_group_name_H-M   'P 1'
#
loop_
_entity.id
_entity.type
_entity.pdbx_description
1 polymer ?
#
loop_
_entity_poly.entity_id
_entity_poly.type
_entity_poly.pdbx_seq_one_letter_code
_entity_poly.pdbx_strand_id
1 'polypeptide(L)'
;RYHGMEERCTAALSPLKSWYHGLQERCTAALSPLKSRHHGMKERCTAALSPLKSRHHGMEERCTAALSPLKSRHHGMEERCTAALSPLKSWYHGMEERCTAALSPLKSRYHGME
;
A
#
# COMPACT_ATOMS: atom_id res chain seq x y z
N ARG A 1 14.86 10.13 -4.40
CA ARG A 1 14.95 8.66 -4.55
C ARG A 1 15.78 8.20 -3.37
N TYR A 2 15.19 7.43 -2.47
CA TYR A 2 15.91 6.97 -1.27
C TYR A 2 16.38 5.54 -1.51
N HIS A 3 17.66 5.29 -1.20
CA HIS A 3 18.30 3.98 -1.27
C HIS A 3 18.77 3.64 0.14
N GLY A 4 18.16 2.66 0.77
CA GLY A 4 18.45 2.25 2.14
C GLY A 4 17.78 0.91 2.47
N MET A 5 18.29 0.18 3.46
CA MET A 5 17.68 -1.09 3.87
C MET A 5 16.28 -0.90 4.46
N GLU A 6 16.04 0.20 5.17
CA GLU A 6 14.76 0.50 5.80
C GLU A 6 14.46 2.00 5.75
N GLU A 7 13.23 2.34 5.39
CA GLU A 7 12.69 3.71 5.43
C GLU A 7 11.47 3.76 6.33
N ARG A 8 11.40 4.78 7.19
CA ARG A 8 10.33 4.97 8.17
C ARG A 8 9.77 6.37 8.10
N CYS A 9 8.49 6.47 7.77
CA CYS A 9 7.72 7.71 7.85
C CYS A 9 6.68 7.59 8.97
N THR A 10 6.83 8.37 10.04
CA THR A 10 5.86 8.36 11.14
C THR A 10 4.57 9.09 10.76
N ALA A 11 4.68 10.24 10.11
CA ALA A 11 3.52 11.00 9.67
C ALA A 11 3.83 11.85 8.42
N ALA A 12 2.91 11.86 7.46
CA ALA A 12 2.95 12.74 6.31
C ALA A 12 1.80 13.76 6.38
N LEU A 13 2.13 15.00 6.75
CA LEU A 13 1.17 16.11 6.89
C LEU A 13 0.97 16.91 5.59
N SER A 14 1.89 16.80 4.64
CA SER A 14 1.79 17.43 3.31
C SER A 14 1.77 16.37 2.22
N PRO A 15 1.29 16.68 1.00
CA PRO A 15 1.32 15.72 -0.10
C PRO A 15 2.75 15.26 -0.36
N LEU A 16 2.99 13.94 -0.29
CA LEU A 16 4.30 13.36 -0.59
C LEU A 16 4.23 12.52 -1.86
N LYS A 17 5.30 12.66 -2.65
CA LYS A 17 5.61 11.75 -3.74
C LYS A 17 6.96 11.14 -3.45
N SER A 18 6.97 9.83 -3.22
CA SER A 18 8.17 9.11 -2.84
C SER A 18 8.51 8.02 -3.85
N TRP A 19 9.82 7.78 -4.01
CA TRP A 19 10.35 6.62 -4.70
C TRP A 19 11.38 5.97 -3.81
N TYR A 20 11.12 4.73 -3.45
CA TYR A 20 11.94 3.93 -2.55
C TYR A 20 12.46 2.68 -3.25
N HIS A 21 13.77 2.44 -3.10
CA HIS A 21 14.39 1.15 -3.36
C HIS A 21 15.05 0.68 -2.08
N GLY A 22 14.53 -0.38 -1.48
CA GLY A 22 14.99 -0.84 -0.18
C GLY A 22 14.43 -2.19 0.21
N LEU A 23 14.80 -2.70 1.37
CA LEU A 23 14.26 -3.96 1.88
C LEU A 23 12.87 -3.73 2.47
N GLN A 24 12.68 -2.61 3.16
CA GLN A 24 11.42 -2.32 3.85
C GLN A 24 11.05 -0.83 3.87
N GLU A 25 9.78 -0.53 3.59
CA GLU A 25 9.16 0.78 3.84
C GLU A 25 8.06 0.64 4.89
N ARG A 26 8.06 1.55 5.88
CA ARG A 26 6.98 1.65 6.86
C ARG A 26 6.45 3.08 6.94
N CYS A 27 5.14 3.22 6.75
CA CYS A 27 4.39 4.45 6.97
C CYS A 27 3.38 4.25 8.10
N THR A 28 3.49 5.01 9.19
CA THR A 28 2.56 4.89 10.32
C THR A 28 1.26 5.66 10.06
N ALA A 29 1.34 6.91 9.58
CA ALA A 29 0.15 7.70 9.30
C ALA A 29 0.30 8.59 8.05
N ALA A 30 -0.69 8.52 7.16
CA ALA A 30 -0.81 9.38 6.00
C ALA A 30 -2.03 10.29 6.13
N LEU A 31 -1.81 11.54 6.54
CA LEU A 31 -2.87 12.55 6.72
C LEU A 31 -3.11 13.37 5.45
N SER A 32 -2.12 13.45 4.56
CA SER A 32 -2.22 14.06 3.23
C SER A 32 -2.14 13.00 2.12
N PRO A 33 -2.56 13.31 0.88
CA PRO A 33 -2.47 12.37 -0.23
C PRO A 33 -1.04 11.91 -0.46
N LEU A 34 -0.81 10.59 -0.50
CA LEU A 34 0.51 10.04 -0.83
C LEU A 34 0.47 9.31 -2.17
N LYS A 35 1.57 9.50 -2.91
CA LYS A 35 1.93 8.70 -4.07
C LYS A 35 3.26 8.02 -3.79
N SER A 36 3.21 6.74 -3.41
CA SER A 36 4.42 5.93 -3.20
C SER A 36 4.68 5.08 -4.44
N ARG A 37 5.96 4.93 -4.74
CA ARG A 37 6.44 3.80 -5.55
C ARG A 37 7.55 3.11 -4.79
N HIS A 38 7.30 1.88 -4.41
CA HIS A 38 8.25 1.07 -3.67
C HIS A 38 8.71 -0.11 -4.54
N HIS A 39 10.01 -0.36 -4.50
CA HIS A 39 10.60 -1.55 -5.06
C HIS A 39 11.49 -2.19 -3.99
N GLY A 40 11.01 -3.28 -3.40
CA GLY A 40 11.64 -3.86 -2.22
C GLY A 40 10.97 -5.13 -1.74
N MET A 41 11.31 -5.62 -0.55
CA MET A 41 10.68 -6.86 -0.06
C MET A 41 9.33 -6.59 0.59
N LYS A 42 9.20 -5.52 1.40
CA LYS A 42 8.01 -5.28 2.22
C LYS A 42 7.61 -3.81 2.27
N GLU A 43 6.33 -3.51 2.09
CA GLU A 43 5.72 -2.20 2.38
C GLU A 43 4.62 -2.36 3.44
N ARG A 44 4.63 -1.48 4.44
CA ARG A 44 3.62 -1.48 5.50
C ARG A 44 3.06 -0.08 5.70
N CYS A 45 1.75 0.06 5.60
CA CYS A 45 1.01 1.24 6.00
C CYS A 45 0.09 0.91 7.19
N THR A 46 0.22 1.64 8.30
CA THR A 46 -0.68 1.42 9.45
C THR A 46 -1.99 2.17 9.27
N ALA A 47 -1.96 3.45 8.92
CA ALA A 47 -3.16 4.25 8.78
C ALA A 47 -3.11 5.23 7.60
N ALA A 48 -4.17 5.22 6.79
CA ALA A 48 -4.36 6.12 5.67
C ALA A 48 -5.64 6.94 5.83
N LEU A 49 -5.49 8.21 6.19
CA LEU A 49 -6.60 9.14 6.38
C LEU A 49 -6.93 9.92 5.11
N SER A 50 -5.96 10.05 4.20
CA SER A 50 -6.12 10.68 2.88
C SER A 50 -5.99 9.67 1.74
N PRO A 51 -6.42 10.04 0.50
CA PRO A 51 -6.32 9.13 -0.64
C PRO A 51 -4.88 8.67 -0.89
N LEU A 52 -4.70 7.36 -0.97
CA LEU A 52 -3.40 6.74 -1.21
C LEU A 52 -3.36 6.12 -2.60
N LYS A 53 -2.24 6.35 -3.29
CA LYS A 53 -1.88 5.68 -4.54
C LYS A 53 -0.52 5.02 -4.37
N SER A 54 -0.51 3.72 -4.14
CA SER A 54 0.71 2.92 -4.06
C SER A 54 0.97 2.18 -5.37
N ARG A 55 2.24 2.07 -5.73
CA ARG A 55 2.71 1.04 -6.66
C ARG A 55 3.84 0.29 -5.99
N HIS A 56 3.60 -0.97 -5.69
CA HIS A 56 4.55 -1.83 -5.04
C HIS A 56 5.05 -2.90 -6.00
N HIS A 57 6.36 -3.06 -6.05
CA HIS A 57 7.01 -4.22 -6.66
C HIS A 57 7.83 -4.90 -5.56
N GLY A 58 7.41 -6.09 -5.14
CA GLY A 58 8.03 -6.71 -3.99
C GLY A 58 7.41 -8.02 -3.54
N MET A 59 7.70 -8.44 -2.32
CA MET A 59 7.14 -9.68 -1.80
C MET A 59 5.78 -9.44 -1.15
N GLU A 60 5.66 -8.38 -0.36
CA GLU A 60 4.49 -8.19 0.51
C GLU A 60 4.11 -6.71 0.70
N GLU A 61 2.83 -6.40 0.52
CA GLU A 61 2.21 -5.11 0.87
C GLU A 61 1.15 -5.31 1.95
N ARG A 62 1.22 -4.54 3.04
CA ARG A 62 0.21 -4.56 4.11
C ARG A 62 -0.33 -3.18 4.40
N CYS A 63 -1.66 -3.07 4.47
CA CYS A 63 -2.37 -1.90 4.97
C CYS A 63 -3.28 -2.28 6.14
N THR A 64 -3.06 -1.72 7.32
CA THR A 64 -3.91 -2.03 8.49
C THR A 64 -5.24 -1.30 8.42
N ALA A 65 -5.25 0.02 8.17
CA ALA A 65 -6.48 0.79 8.15
C ALA A 65 -6.46 1.87 7.06
N ALA A 66 -7.55 1.94 6.29
CA ALA A 66 -7.76 2.99 5.30
C ALA A 66 -9.14 3.65 5.45
N LEU A 67 -9.10 4.93 5.77
CA LEU A 67 -10.28 5.79 5.94
C LEU A 67 -10.68 6.48 4.63
N SER A 68 -9.72 6.69 3.72
CA SER A 68 -9.91 7.31 2.40
C SER A 68 -9.72 6.31 1.25
N PRO A 69 -10.17 6.64 0.02
CA PRO A 69 -10.04 5.76 -1.12
C PRO A 69 -8.59 5.36 -1.37
N LEU A 70 -8.39 4.05 -1.52
CA LEU A 70 -7.09 3.44 -1.75
C LEU A 70 -7.03 2.90 -3.16
N LYS A 71 -5.95 3.23 -3.87
CA LYS A 71 -5.64 2.64 -5.18
C LYS A 71 -4.25 2.02 -5.12
N SER A 72 -4.21 0.70 -5.01
CA SER A 72 -2.96 -0.07 -5.02
C SER A 72 -2.74 -0.70 -6.38
N ARG A 73 -1.48 -0.76 -6.79
CA ARG A 73 -1.01 -1.68 -7.82
C ARG A 73 0.16 -2.47 -7.26
N HIS A 74 -0.08 -3.74 -7.01
CA HIS A 74 0.89 -4.63 -6.45
C HIS A 74 1.38 -5.63 -7.50
N HIS A 75 2.70 -5.80 -7.56
CA HIS A 75 3.34 -6.90 -8.27
C HIS A 75 4.22 -7.63 -7.24
N GLY A 76 3.80 -8.82 -6.83
CA GLY A 76 4.47 -9.51 -5.74
C GLY A 76 3.84 -10.81 -5.30
N MET A 77 4.17 -11.30 -4.10
CA MET A 77 3.61 -12.56 -3.58
C MET A 77 2.34 -12.35 -2.76
N GLU A 78 2.16 -11.19 -2.12
CA GLU A 78 1.01 -10.99 -1.23
C GLU A 78 0.60 -9.52 -1.01
N GLU A 79 -0.71 -9.25 -1.07
CA GLU A 79 -1.32 -7.98 -0.65
C GLU A 79 -2.36 -8.24 0.46
N ARG A 80 -2.23 -7.56 1.61
CA ARG A 80 -3.19 -7.65 2.73
C ARG A 80 -3.73 -6.29 3.13
N CYS A 81 -5.05 -6.19 3.27
CA CYS A 81 -5.73 -5.06 3.89
C CYS A 81 -6.60 -5.52 5.07
N THR A 82 -6.35 -5.01 6.27
CA THR A 82 -7.15 -5.42 7.45
C THR A 82 -8.50 -4.70 7.50
N ALA A 83 -8.53 -3.39 7.31
CA ALA A 83 -9.76 -2.59 7.39
C ALA A 83 -9.79 -1.46 6.37
N ALA A 84 -10.90 -1.34 5.64
CA ALA A 84 -11.17 -0.22 4.74
C ALA A 84 -12.58 0.35 4.94
N LEU A 85 -12.65 1.65 5.19
CA LEU A 85 -13.90 2.39 5.35
C LEU A 85 -14.36 3.04 4.04
N SER A 86 -13.41 3.35 3.16
CA SER A 86 -13.63 3.90 1.82
C SER A 86 -13.36 2.85 0.72
N PRO A 87 -13.81 3.09 -0.53
CA PRO A 87 -13.62 2.13 -1.61
C PRO A 87 -12.14 1.78 -1.84
N LEU A 88 -11.84 0.49 -1.92
CA LEU A 88 -10.54 -0.01 -2.37
C LEU A 88 -10.61 -0.39 -3.84
N LYS A 89 -9.59 0.04 -4.59
CA LYS A 89 -9.34 -0.45 -5.94
C LYS A 89 -7.92 -1.00 -6.01
N SER A 90 -7.81 -2.32 -6.03
CA SER A 90 -6.54 -3.03 -6.14
C SER A 90 -6.38 -3.61 -7.53
N TRP A 91 -5.16 -3.51 -8.05
CA TRP A 91 -4.70 -4.33 -9.16
C TRP A 91 -3.55 -5.15 -8.63
N TYR A 92 -3.74 -6.44 -8.56
CA TYR A 92 -2.79 -7.36 -7.99
C TYR A 92 -2.28 -8.33 -9.05
N HIS A 93 -0.96 -8.47 -9.13
CA HIS A 93 -0.31 -9.49 -9.94
C HIS A 93 0.61 -10.31 -9.04
N GLY A 94 0.25 -11.55 -8.75
CA GLY A 94 0.94 -12.33 -7.72
C GLY A 94 0.29 -13.64 -7.32
N MET A 95 0.40 -14.02 -6.05
CA MET A 95 -0.16 -15.27 -5.50
C MET A 95 -1.38 -15.08 -4.57
N GLU A 96 -1.47 -14.00 -3.81
CA GLU A 96 -2.58 -13.82 -2.87
C GLU A 96 -2.96 -12.34 -2.64
N GLU A 97 -4.26 -12.06 -2.63
CA GLU A 97 -4.83 -10.80 -2.16
C GLU A 97 -5.89 -11.08 -1.07
N ARG A 98 -5.78 -10.42 0.08
CA ARG A 98 -6.74 -10.52 1.18
C ARG A 98 -7.23 -9.16 1.65
N CYS A 99 -8.54 -9.05 1.87
CA CYS A 99 -9.12 -7.97 2.66
C CYS A 99 -10.03 -8.54 3.77
N THR A 100 -9.77 -8.19 5.03
CA THR A 100 -10.49 -8.77 6.18
C THR A 100 -11.81 -8.05 6.47
N ALA A 101 -11.85 -6.73 6.38
CA ALA A 101 -13.05 -5.94 6.64
C ALA A 101 -13.14 -4.72 5.71
N ALA A 102 -14.29 -4.57 5.06
CA ALA A 102 -14.58 -3.40 4.22
C ALA A 102 -16.02 -2.93 4.43
N LEU A 103 -16.19 -1.64 4.74
CA LEU A 103 -17.52 -1.00 4.81
C LEU A 103 -17.95 -0.40 3.46
N SER A 104 -17.02 -0.29 2.51
CA SER A 104 -17.25 0.25 1.17
C SER A 104 -16.88 -0.80 0.11
N PRO A 105 -17.35 -0.64 -1.15
CA PRO A 105 -17.07 -1.60 -2.21
C PRO A 105 -15.59 -1.86 -2.43
N LEU A 106 -15.23 -3.15 -2.46
CA LEU A 106 -13.92 -3.63 -2.88
C LEU A 106 -13.96 -3.96 -4.37
N LYS A 107 -13.02 -3.41 -5.14
CA LYS A 107 -12.80 -3.80 -6.54
C LYS A 107 -11.36 -4.27 -6.70
N SER A 108 -11.17 -5.57 -6.73
CA SER A 108 -9.89 -6.20 -7.05
C SER A 108 -9.88 -6.70 -8.50
N ARG A 109 -8.71 -6.62 -9.13
CA ARG A 109 -8.36 -7.44 -10.29
C ARG A 109 -7.07 -8.20 -9.99
N TYR A 110 -7.22 -9.51 -9.87
CA TYR A 110 -6.13 -10.45 -9.63
C TYR A 110 -5.66 -11.07 -10.96
N HIS A 111 -4.36 -11.00 -11.21
CA HIS A 111 -3.68 -11.80 -12.23
C HIS A 111 -2.71 -12.74 -11.51
N GLY A 112 -3.02 -14.03 -11.51
CA GLY A 112 -2.17 -15.05 -10.93
C GLY A 112 -0.89 -15.23 -11.75
N MET A 113 0.23 -15.53 -11.09
CA MET A 113 1.35 -16.17 -11.78
C MET A 113 1.02 -17.67 -11.90
N GLU A 114 0.85 -18.18 -13.12
CA GLU A 114 0.78 -19.62 -13.41
C GLU A 114 2.13 -20.29 -13.20
#